data_AF-A0A0D6Q082-F1
#
_entry.id   AF-A0A0D6Q082-F1
#
_cell.length_a   1.000
_cell.length_b   1.000
_cell.length_c   1.000
_cell.angle_alpha   90.00
_cell.angle_beta   90.00
_cell.angle_gamma   90.00
#
_symmetry.space_group_name_H-M   'P 1'
#
loop_
_entity.id
_entity.type
_entity.pdbx_description
1 polymer ?
#
loop_
_entity_poly.entity_id
_entity_poly.type
_entity_poly.pdbx_seq_one_letter_code
_entity_poly.pdbx_strand_id
1 'polypeptide(L)'
;MTKSLSDIYTTLPEARDPGAATPDAVAKADFNARHWSSRVPGPLTPGSAEHKQAVAEMFRDTFNPYKPSVIEWPKLDRETLERVTSLPIWDIAVQTEGKARLRMAAYARLIDDPDMKDALSRNAWEENRHKEVLSKMVEAYGIPLASEPPYIEPRDVEWAYLVTGFSECVDSFFAFGLFAIAQKSAFFPPALIDTFEPVMQEECRHILLFANWLAWHRATMPLWKRPWFEMRVIGVWLFLLYERLGMVTTFDAEGNRHEQDNNFTVNGTKDVANVDVPLRDMMDICLIENERRFSGYDPRLLRPKLAPNLARFIRFFLPRTPNSASLESQPGAA
;
A
#
# COMPACT_ATOMS: atom_id res chain seq x y z
N MET A 1 23.43 -3.85 -21.85
CA MET A 1 22.12 -3.30 -22.26
C MET A 1 21.45 -2.77 -21.00
N THR A 2 21.11 -1.48 -20.95
CA THR A 2 20.30 -0.93 -19.87
C THR A 2 18.91 -1.55 -19.94
N LYS A 3 18.44 -2.20 -18.86
CA LYS A 3 17.07 -2.70 -18.75
C LYS A 3 16.09 -1.58 -19.09
N SER A 4 15.05 -1.88 -19.87
CA SER A 4 13.96 -0.94 -20.12
C SER A 4 13.27 -0.59 -18.80
N LEU A 5 12.58 0.56 -18.72
CA LEU A 5 11.84 0.91 -17.50
C LEU A 5 10.78 -0.15 -17.17
N SER A 6 10.14 -0.69 -18.20
CA SER A 6 9.18 -1.78 -18.04
C SER A 6 9.79 -3.05 -17.46
N ASP A 7 11.04 -3.37 -17.82
CA ASP A 7 11.69 -4.59 -17.33
C ASP A 7 11.80 -4.61 -15.79
N ILE A 8 11.83 -3.45 -15.13
CA ILE A 8 11.91 -3.34 -13.66
C ILE A 8 10.65 -3.91 -13.00
N TYR A 9 9.46 -3.67 -13.59
CA TYR A 9 8.19 -4.08 -13.00
C TYR A 9 7.53 -5.27 -13.71
N THR A 10 7.98 -5.66 -14.91
CA THR A 10 7.45 -6.85 -15.62
C THR A 10 8.31 -8.09 -15.46
N THR A 11 9.63 -7.93 -15.28
CA THR A 11 10.52 -9.07 -15.10
C THR A 11 10.50 -9.47 -13.65
N LEU A 12 10.14 -10.73 -13.37
CA LEU A 12 10.23 -11.26 -12.02
C LEU A 12 11.65 -11.02 -11.50
N PRO A 13 11.82 -10.31 -10.36
CA PRO A 13 13.13 -10.18 -9.73
C PRO A 13 13.72 -11.55 -9.49
N GLU A 14 15.05 -11.68 -9.41
CA GLU A 14 15.66 -12.95 -9.00
C GLU A 14 15.07 -13.36 -7.63
N ALA A 15 14.10 -14.27 -7.69
CA ALA A 15 13.48 -14.86 -6.54
C ALA A 15 14.28 -16.13 -6.25
N ARG A 16 14.47 -16.46 -4.97
CA ARG A 16 14.87 -17.84 -4.63
C ARG A 16 13.82 -18.75 -5.28
N ASP A 17 14.27 -19.76 -6.02
CA ASP A 17 13.38 -20.70 -6.70
C ASP A 17 12.25 -21.11 -5.74
N PRO A 18 10.98 -20.75 -6.03
CA PRO A 18 9.88 -21.02 -5.11
C PRO A 18 9.63 -22.51 -4.94
N GLY A 19 10.23 -23.36 -5.79
CA GLY A 19 9.99 -24.79 -5.81
C GLY A 19 8.56 -25.12 -6.25
N ALA A 20 8.12 -26.34 -5.97
CA ALA A 20 6.73 -26.74 -6.21
C ALA A 20 5.80 -26.02 -5.22
N ALA A 21 4.66 -25.52 -5.71
CA ALA A 21 3.60 -24.90 -4.91
C ALA A 21 2.80 -25.96 -4.12
N THR A 22 3.47 -26.69 -3.24
CA THR A 22 2.81 -27.59 -2.29
C THR A 22 2.07 -26.76 -1.24
N PRO A 23 1.02 -27.31 -0.58
CA PRO A 23 0.32 -26.61 0.50
C PRO A 23 1.25 -26.06 1.59
N ASP A 24 2.28 -26.83 1.97
CA ASP A 24 3.28 -26.41 2.95
C ASP A 24 4.17 -25.26 2.44
N ALA A 25 4.55 -25.28 1.17
CA ALA A 25 5.34 -24.21 0.56
C ALA A 25 4.53 -22.90 0.49
N VAL A 26 3.25 -22.99 0.15
CA VAL A 26 2.33 -21.84 0.15
C VAL A 26 2.15 -21.30 1.56
N ALA A 27 1.85 -22.14 2.55
CA ALA A 27 1.70 -21.72 3.94
C ALA A 27 2.98 -21.09 4.51
N LYS A 28 4.15 -21.62 4.14
CA LYS A 28 5.44 -21.06 4.52
C LYS A 28 5.71 -19.70 3.85
N ALA A 29 5.43 -19.56 2.57
CA ALA A 29 5.57 -18.30 1.85
C ALA A 29 4.64 -17.23 2.43
N ASP A 30 3.41 -17.61 2.74
CA ASP A 30 2.40 -16.79 3.41
C ASP A 30 2.84 -16.36 4.83
N PHE A 31 3.40 -17.28 5.62
CA PHE A 31 3.99 -16.95 6.92
C PHE A 31 5.16 -15.99 6.79
N ASN A 32 6.11 -16.26 5.90
CA ASN A 32 7.30 -15.45 5.68
C ASN A 32 6.95 -14.05 5.17
N ALA A 33 5.92 -13.91 4.33
CA ALA A 33 5.46 -12.60 3.86
C ALA A 33 5.07 -11.66 5.02
N ARG A 34 4.64 -12.21 6.15
CA ARG A 34 4.17 -11.47 7.34
C ARG A 34 5.18 -11.40 8.49
N HIS A 35 6.18 -12.27 8.50
CA HIS A 35 7.10 -12.40 9.63
C HIS A 35 8.55 -12.31 9.21
N TRP A 36 9.25 -11.31 9.73
CA TRP A 36 10.67 -11.15 9.49
C TRP A 36 11.37 -10.39 10.61
N SER A 37 12.58 -10.84 10.97
CA SER A 37 13.44 -10.18 11.94
C SER A 37 14.90 -10.24 11.49
N SER A 38 15.65 -9.16 11.72
CA SER A 38 17.06 -9.09 11.33
C SER A 38 17.88 -10.04 12.19
N ARG A 39 18.74 -10.83 11.52
CA ARG A 39 19.70 -11.73 12.18
C ARG A 39 20.84 -10.99 12.86
N VAL A 40 21.05 -9.72 12.51
CA VAL A 40 22.09 -8.88 13.08
C VAL A 40 21.60 -8.32 14.42
N PRO A 41 22.30 -8.59 15.54
CA PRO A 41 21.94 -8.03 16.84
C PRO A 41 22.30 -6.54 16.92
N GLY A 42 21.69 -5.82 17.86
CA GLY A 42 21.98 -4.39 18.11
C GLY A 42 21.00 -3.43 17.43
N PRO A 43 21.23 -2.10 17.55
CA PRO A 43 20.34 -1.10 16.98
C PRO A 43 20.44 -1.02 15.45
N LEU A 44 19.32 -0.79 14.77
CA LEU A 44 19.27 -0.46 13.35
C LEU A 44 19.20 1.06 13.17
N THR A 45 20.34 1.75 13.35
CA THR A 45 20.39 3.21 13.24
C THR A 45 20.24 3.64 11.78
N PRO A 46 19.29 4.55 11.43
CA PRO A 46 19.10 5.00 10.06
C PRO A 46 20.38 5.48 9.38
N GLY A 47 20.66 4.94 8.19
CA GLY A 47 21.87 5.23 7.42
C GLY A 47 23.08 4.35 7.74
N SER A 48 23.03 3.50 8.77
CA SER A 48 24.07 2.49 9.01
C SER A 48 23.99 1.35 7.98
N ALA A 49 25.08 0.59 7.84
CA ALA A 49 25.12 -0.57 6.96
C ALA A 49 24.11 -1.64 7.40
N GLU A 50 24.00 -1.86 8.71
CA GLU A 50 23.08 -2.83 9.32
C GLU A 50 21.62 -2.45 9.09
N HIS A 51 21.27 -1.16 9.22
CA HIS A 51 19.92 -0.68 8.90
C HIS A 51 19.59 -0.90 7.42
N LYS A 52 20.49 -0.47 6.51
CA LYS A 52 20.31 -0.65 5.07
C LYS A 52 20.13 -2.12 4.70
N GLN A 53 21.01 -2.99 5.22
CA GLN A 53 20.96 -4.43 4.98
C GLN A 53 19.66 -5.02 5.51
N ALA A 54 19.23 -4.66 6.72
CA ALA A 54 17.99 -5.16 7.30
C ALA A 54 16.76 -4.78 6.45
N VAL A 55 16.71 -3.56 5.92
CA VAL A 55 15.61 -3.11 5.04
C VAL A 55 15.58 -3.93 3.75
N ALA A 56 16.73 -4.10 3.10
CA ALA A 56 16.82 -4.85 1.85
C ALA A 56 16.54 -6.34 2.04
N GLU A 57 17.06 -6.96 3.10
CA GLU A 57 16.79 -8.35 3.45
C GLU A 57 15.33 -8.57 3.84
N MET A 58 14.73 -7.68 4.64
CA MET A 58 13.31 -7.73 4.98
C MET A 58 12.47 -7.78 3.71
N PHE A 59 12.70 -6.84 2.79
CA PHE A 59 11.89 -6.74 1.59
C PHE A 59 12.11 -7.94 0.64
N ARG A 60 13.34 -8.45 0.57
CA ARG A 60 13.71 -9.60 -0.27
C ARG A 60 13.22 -10.94 0.28
N ASP A 61 13.41 -11.20 1.57
CA ASP A 61 13.05 -12.48 2.20
C ASP A 61 11.53 -12.65 2.36
N THR A 62 10.79 -11.54 2.46
CA THR A 62 9.33 -11.55 2.55
C THR A 62 8.62 -11.37 1.20
N PHE A 63 9.38 -11.29 0.09
CA PHE A 63 8.85 -11.23 -1.26
C PHE A 63 8.24 -12.58 -1.68
N ASN A 64 6.98 -12.57 -2.10
CA ASN A 64 6.28 -13.76 -2.58
C ASN A 64 6.00 -13.62 -4.09
N PRO A 65 6.60 -14.46 -4.97
CA PRO A 65 6.45 -14.35 -6.43
C PRO A 65 5.16 -15.00 -6.97
N TYR A 66 4.04 -14.95 -6.24
CA TYR A 66 2.78 -15.53 -6.73
C TYR A 66 2.24 -14.75 -7.93
N LYS A 67 1.54 -15.45 -8.83
CA LYS A 67 1.00 -14.87 -10.07
C LYS A 67 -0.50 -14.62 -9.98
N PRO A 68 -1.01 -13.41 -10.31
CA PRO A 68 -2.45 -13.14 -10.30
C PRO A 68 -3.27 -14.06 -11.20
N SER A 69 -2.66 -14.53 -12.31
CA SER A 69 -3.32 -15.42 -13.27
C SER A 69 -3.73 -16.79 -12.70
N VAL A 70 -3.26 -17.17 -11.51
CA VAL A 70 -3.65 -18.42 -10.85
C VAL A 70 -4.74 -18.23 -9.78
N ILE A 71 -5.24 -17.01 -9.58
CA ILE A 71 -6.33 -16.74 -8.65
C ILE A 71 -7.63 -17.36 -9.19
N GLU A 72 -8.21 -18.28 -8.42
CA GLU A 72 -9.55 -18.80 -8.68
C GLU A 72 -10.60 -17.82 -8.16
N TRP A 73 -11.11 -16.96 -9.04
CA TRP A 73 -12.14 -15.97 -8.66
C TRP A 73 -13.43 -16.67 -8.18
N PRO A 74 -13.93 -16.37 -6.97
CA PRO A 74 -15.13 -17.01 -6.46
C PRO A 74 -16.35 -16.59 -7.28
N LYS A 75 -17.26 -17.54 -7.51
CA LYS A 75 -18.57 -17.25 -8.09
C LYS A 75 -19.40 -16.47 -7.07
N LEU A 76 -19.82 -15.27 -7.47
CA LEU A 76 -20.65 -14.41 -6.63
C LEU A 76 -22.13 -14.67 -6.91
N ASP A 77 -22.95 -14.62 -5.87
CA ASP A 77 -24.39 -14.51 -6.04
C ASP A 77 -24.75 -13.17 -6.69
N ARG A 78 -26.00 -13.05 -7.18
CA ARG A 78 -26.46 -11.87 -7.92
C ARG A 78 -26.34 -10.57 -7.13
N GLU A 79 -26.69 -10.59 -5.84
CA GLU A 79 -26.68 -9.40 -5.00
C GLU A 79 -25.23 -8.96 -4.71
N THR A 80 -24.34 -9.90 -4.42
CA THR A 80 -22.92 -9.61 -4.23
C THR A 80 -22.26 -9.10 -5.52
N LEU A 81 -22.56 -9.72 -6.67
CA LEU A 81 -22.04 -9.26 -7.96
C LEU A 81 -22.51 -7.82 -8.25
N GLU A 82 -23.80 -7.52 -8.05
CA GLU A 82 -24.35 -6.18 -8.21
C GLU A 82 -23.62 -5.16 -7.32
N ARG A 83 -23.41 -5.49 -6.04
CA ARG A 83 -22.63 -4.64 -5.12
C ARG A 83 -21.22 -4.39 -5.64
N VAL A 84 -20.46 -5.44 -5.96
CA VAL A 84 -19.07 -5.31 -6.45
C VAL A 84 -19.02 -4.48 -7.74
N THR A 85 -19.88 -4.77 -8.72
CA THR A 85 -19.87 -4.06 -10.01
C THR A 85 -20.36 -2.61 -9.93
N SER A 86 -21.15 -2.25 -8.91
CA SER A 86 -21.66 -0.90 -8.69
C SER A 86 -20.65 0.07 -8.06
N LEU A 87 -19.53 -0.44 -7.52
CA LEU A 87 -18.53 0.41 -6.86
C LEU A 87 -17.85 1.33 -7.89
N PRO A 88 -17.91 2.67 -7.73
CA PRO A 88 -17.39 3.63 -8.71
C PRO A 88 -15.87 3.83 -8.60
N ILE A 89 -15.13 2.76 -8.30
CA ILE A 89 -13.71 2.84 -7.93
C ILE A 89 -12.79 2.12 -8.90
N TRP A 90 -13.31 1.20 -9.71
CA TRP A 90 -12.46 0.23 -10.40
C TRP A 90 -11.51 0.87 -11.43
N ASP A 91 -11.99 1.87 -12.16
CA ASP A 91 -11.15 2.67 -13.06
C ASP A 91 -10.02 3.36 -12.29
N ILE A 92 -10.37 4.02 -11.20
CA ILE A 92 -9.43 4.77 -10.37
C ILE A 92 -8.41 3.83 -9.75
N ALA A 93 -8.84 2.68 -9.23
CA ALA A 93 -7.98 1.69 -8.61
C ALA A 93 -6.95 1.15 -9.61
N VAL A 94 -7.39 0.60 -10.75
CA VAL A 94 -6.48 0.06 -11.78
C VAL A 94 -5.53 1.13 -12.32
N GLN A 95 -6.02 2.35 -12.54
CA GLN A 95 -5.18 3.44 -13.01
C GLN A 95 -4.17 3.91 -11.97
N THR A 96 -4.54 3.90 -10.69
CA THR A 96 -3.67 4.28 -9.57
C THR A 96 -2.53 3.28 -9.44
N GLU A 97 -2.81 1.98 -9.42
CA GLU A 97 -1.78 0.93 -9.43
C GLU A 97 -0.85 1.04 -10.64
N GLY A 98 -1.43 1.30 -11.81
CA GLY A 98 -0.65 1.50 -13.04
C GLY A 98 0.29 2.71 -13.00
N LYS A 99 -0.07 3.78 -12.26
CA LYS A 99 0.81 4.92 -12.00
C LYS A 99 1.83 4.61 -10.91
N ALA A 100 1.44 3.90 -9.84
CA ALA A 100 2.31 3.53 -8.73
C ALA A 100 3.50 2.70 -9.21
N ARG A 101 3.25 1.60 -9.93
CA ARG A 101 4.32 0.75 -10.51
C ARG A 101 5.35 1.55 -11.34
N LEU A 102 4.88 2.54 -12.11
CA LEU A 102 5.72 3.33 -13.00
C LEU A 102 6.60 4.28 -12.19
N ARG A 103 6.01 4.94 -11.18
CA ARG A 103 6.72 5.86 -10.29
C ARG A 103 7.76 5.12 -9.46
N MET A 104 7.41 3.97 -8.89
CA MET A 104 8.35 3.11 -8.15
C MET A 104 9.51 2.67 -9.04
N ALA A 105 9.23 2.18 -10.26
CA ALA A 105 10.27 1.74 -11.19
C ALA A 105 11.18 2.89 -11.66
N ALA A 106 10.58 4.05 -11.96
CA ALA A 106 11.34 5.23 -12.39
C ALA A 106 12.31 5.67 -11.29
N TYR A 107 11.84 5.66 -10.03
CA TYR A 107 12.68 6.00 -8.89
C TYR A 107 13.76 4.96 -8.62
N ALA A 108 13.42 3.67 -8.66
CA ALA A 108 14.39 2.57 -8.51
C ALA A 108 15.54 2.68 -9.52
N ARG A 109 15.27 3.14 -10.76
CA ARG A 109 16.30 3.35 -11.78
C ARG A 109 17.36 4.37 -11.37
N LEU A 110 16.98 5.41 -10.61
CA LEU A 110 17.88 6.47 -10.13
C LEU A 110 18.74 6.07 -8.94
N ILE A 111 18.43 4.95 -8.28
CA ILE A 111 19.19 4.48 -7.12
C ILE A 111 20.45 3.76 -7.58
N ASP A 112 21.59 4.20 -7.05
CA ASP A 112 22.91 3.61 -7.30
C ASP A 112 23.24 2.47 -6.33
N ASP A 113 22.76 2.56 -5.07
CA ASP A 113 22.99 1.51 -4.08
C ASP A 113 22.25 0.22 -4.50
N PRO A 114 22.97 -0.90 -4.70
CA PRO A 114 22.39 -2.09 -5.31
C PRO A 114 21.31 -2.74 -4.43
N ASP A 115 21.46 -2.69 -3.11
CA ASP A 115 20.51 -3.30 -2.17
C ASP A 115 19.19 -2.52 -2.15
N MET A 116 19.27 -1.19 -2.06
CA MET A 116 18.09 -0.33 -2.11
C MET A 116 17.43 -0.36 -3.49
N LYS A 117 18.23 -0.42 -4.56
CA LYS A 117 17.71 -0.57 -5.93
C LYS A 117 16.91 -1.87 -6.09
N ASP A 118 17.42 -2.99 -5.59
CA ASP A 118 16.70 -4.28 -5.62
C ASP A 118 15.40 -4.21 -4.83
N ALA A 119 15.41 -3.66 -3.61
CA ALA A 119 14.21 -3.53 -2.78
C ALA A 119 13.13 -2.67 -3.48
N LEU A 120 13.50 -1.51 -4.02
CA LEU A 120 12.56 -0.61 -4.72
C LEU A 120 12.09 -1.19 -6.06
N SER A 121 12.93 -1.94 -6.76
CA SER A 121 12.54 -2.63 -7.99
C SER A 121 11.52 -3.74 -7.70
N ARG A 122 11.70 -4.48 -6.60
CA ARG A 122 10.71 -5.45 -6.13
C ARG A 122 9.41 -4.77 -5.77
N ASN A 123 9.46 -3.60 -5.10
CA ASN A 123 8.25 -2.84 -4.82
C ASN A 123 7.49 -2.51 -6.12
N ALA A 124 8.18 -1.93 -7.11
CA ALA A 124 7.57 -1.64 -8.41
C ALA A 124 6.95 -2.88 -9.10
N TRP A 125 7.52 -4.06 -8.90
CA TRP A 125 6.95 -5.31 -9.40
C TRP A 125 5.67 -5.71 -8.65
N GLU A 126 5.64 -5.57 -7.32
CA GLU A 126 4.44 -5.85 -6.51
C GLU A 126 3.29 -4.88 -6.84
N GLU A 127 3.58 -3.59 -7.03
CA GLU A 127 2.62 -2.60 -7.54
C GLU A 127 2.04 -3.00 -8.91
N ASN A 128 2.90 -3.48 -9.81
CA ASN A 128 2.42 -3.99 -11.09
C ASN A 128 1.53 -5.22 -10.90
N ARG A 129 1.85 -6.07 -9.92
CA ARG A 129 1.00 -7.21 -9.58
C ARG A 129 -0.36 -6.75 -9.04
N HIS A 130 -0.44 -5.70 -8.23
CA HIS A 130 -1.72 -5.17 -7.74
C HIS A 130 -2.60 -4.72 -8.91
N LYS A 131 -2.02 -4.00 -9.88
CA LYS A 131 -2.71 -3.67 -11.14
C LYS A 131 -3.25 -4.92 -11.84
N GLU A 132 -2.42 -5.96 -11.97
CA GLU A 132 -2.81 -7.21 -12.64
C GLU A 132 -3.92 -7.95 -11.88
N VAL A 133 -3.86 -8.02 -10.53
CA VAL A 133 -4.92 -8.60 -9.70
C VAL A 133 -6.24 -7.88 -9.94
N LEU A 134 -6.25 -6.54 -9.87
CA LEU A 134 -7.45 -5.74 -10.11
C LEU A 134 -7.97 -5.90 -11.54
N SER A 135 -7.08 -5.85 -12.53
CA SER A 135 -7.43 -6.01 -13.96
C SER A 135 -8.06 -7.38 -14.23
N LYS A 136 -7.57 -8.43 -13.56
CA LYS A 136 -8.13 -9.78 -13.67
C LYS A 136 -9.45 -9.95 -12.92
N MET A 137 -9.62 -9.26 -11.79
CA MET A 137 -10.89 -9.25 -11.07
C MET A 137 -12.01 -8.62 -11.91
N VAL A 138 -11.75 -7.44 -12.49
CA VAL A 138 -12.76 -6.74 -13.29
C VAL A 138 -13.12 -7.51 -14.55
N GLU A 139 -12.14 -8.19 -15.18
CA GLU A 139 -12.37 -9.11 -16.28
C GLU A 139 -13.25 -10.29 -15.84
N ALA A 140 -12.93 -10.92 -14.69
CA ALA A 140 -13.66 -12.08 -14.17
C ALA A 140 -15.13 -11.77 -13.82
N TYR A 141 -15.42 -10.53 -13.38
CA TYR A 141 -16.77 -10.09 -13.01
C TYR A 141 -17.47 -9.25 -14.09
N GLY A 142 -16.86 -9.06 -15.26
CA GLY A 142 -17.45 -8.34 -16.37
C GLY A 142 -17.67 -6.84 -16.09
N ILE A 143 -16.81 -6.24 -15.25
CA ILE A 143 -16.86 -4.83 -14.92
C ILE A 143 -16.25 -4.04 -16.08
N PRO A 144 -17.00 -3.14 -16.73
CA PRO A 144 -16.45 -2.32 -17.80
C PRO A 144 -15.48 -1.29 -17.20
N LEU A 145 -14.28 -1.22 -17.76
CA LEU A 145 -13.32 -0.16 -17.46
C LEU A 145 -13.32 0.91 -18.54
N ALA A 146 -13.11 2.15 -18.14
CA ALA A 146 -12.69 3.22 -19.02
C ALA A 146 -11.32 2.90 -19.65
N SER A 147 -11.04 3.51 -20.80
CA SER A 147 -9.73 3.36 -21.42
C SER A 147 -8.64 3.85 -20.47
N GLU A 148 -7.63 3.02 -20.23
CA GLU A 148 -6.46 3.43 -19.44
C GLU A 148 -5.72 4.56 -20.17
N PRO A 149 -5.38 5.67 -19.49
CA PRO A 149 -4.55 6.71 -20.07
C PRO A 149 -3.13 6.19 -20.31
N PRO A 150 -2.35 6.79 -21.22
CA PRO A 150 -0.96 6.41 -21.41
C PRO A 150 -0.16 6.63 -20.11
N TYR A 151 0.56 5.61 -19.69
CA TYR A 151 1.45 5.67 -18.53
C TYR A 151 2.76 6.36 -18.90
N ILE A 152 2.81 7.67 -18.64
CA ILE A 152 3.96 8.53 -18.97
C ILE A 152 4.89 8.64 -17.77
N GLU A 153 6.18 8.41 -17.99
CA GLU A 153 7.19 8.57 -16.95
C GLU A 153 7.15 9.99 -16.36
N PRO A 154 7.12 10.16 -15.03
CA PRO A 154 7.08 11.48 -14.42
C PRO A 154 8.33 12.29 -14.75
N ARG A 155 8.16 13.58 -15.08
CA ARG A 155 9.29 14.50 -15.30
C ARG A 155 10.15 14.66 -14.05
N ASP A 156 9.51 14.69 -12.89
CA ASP A 156 10.16 14.76 -11.61
C ASP A 156 9.94 13.46 -10.83
N VAL A 157 10.87 12.53 -11.02
CA VAL A 157 10.79 11.16 -10.52
C VAL A 157 10.85 11.11 -8.99
N GLU A 158 11.72 11.89 -8.34
CA GLU A 158 11.81 11.91 -6.87
C GLU A 158 10.55 12.52 -6.24
N TRP A 159 9.99 13.58 -6.84
CA TRP A 159 8.71 14.13 -6.38
C TRP A 159 7.60 13.09 -6.50
N ALA A 160 7.47 12.44 -7.66
CA ALA A 160 6.41 11.47 -7.89
C ALA A 160 6.50 10.27 -6.95
N TYR A 161 7.71 9.81 -6.64
CA TYR A 161 7.95 8.75 -5.66
C TYR A 161 7.59 9.17 -4.23
N LEU A 162 7.94 10.40 -3.82
CA LEU A 162 7.53 10.93 -2.52
C LEU A 162 6.01 11.06 -2.40
N VAL A 163 5.34 11.59 -3.44
CA VAL A 163 3.87 11.70 -3.48
C VAL A 163 3.23 10.33 -3.30
N THR A 164 3.67 9.34 -4.08
CA THR A 164 3.15 7.98 -4.02
C THR A 164 3.39 7.34 -2.64
N GLY A 165 4.62 7.30 -2.15
CA GLY A 165 4.90 6.64 -0.87
C GLY A 165 4.29 7.32 0.36
N PHE A 166 4.13 8.66 0.36
CA PHE A 166 3.37 9.35 1.42
C PHE A 166 1.86 9.11 1.30
N SER A 167 1.30 9.03 0.08
CA SER A 167 -0.11 8.69 -0.13
C SER A 167 -0.40 7.28 0.38
N GLU A 168 0.39 6.29 -0.01
CA GLU A 168 0.27 4.90 0.46
C GLU A 168 0.32 4.82 1.98
N CYS A 169 1.24 5.55 2.64
CA CYS A 169 1.27 5.57 4.11
C CYS A 169 -0.05 6.03 4.76
N VAL A 170 -0.82 6.90 4.11
CA VAL A 170 -2.14 7.34 4.58
C VAL A 170 -3.22 6.36 4.11
N ASP A 171 -3.18 5.96 2.85
CA ASP A 171 -4.19 5.12 2.22
C ASP A 171 -4.19 3.70 2.80
N SER A 172 -3.04 3.05 2.94
CA SER A 172 -2.94 1.74 3.55
C SER A 172 -3.45 1.75 5.00
N PHE A 173 -3.19 2.81 5.79
CA PHE A 173 -3.68 2.92 7.17
C PHE A 173 -5.20 2.80 7.26
N PHE A 174 -5.93 3.51 6.40
CA PHE A 174 -7.39 3.44 6.35
C PHE A 174 -7.90 2.19 5.63
N ALA A 175 -7.21 1.77 4.56
CA ALA A 175 -7.54 0.55 3.83
C ALA A 175 -7.50 -0.68 4.74
N PHE A 176 -6.51 -0.77 5.64
CA PHE A 176 -6.41 -1.83 6.64
C PHE A 176 -7.65 -1.91 7.54
N GLY A 177 -8.17 -0.76 7.99
CA GLY A 177 -9.38 -0.71 8.79
C GLY A 177 -10.65 -1.01 8.00
N LEU A 178 -10.80 -0.42 6.82
CA LEU A 178 -11.91 -0.71 5.88
C LEU A 178 -11.97 -2.20 5.55
N PHE A 179 -10.82 -2.80 5.26
CA PHE A 179 -10.71 -4.22 4.94
C PHE A 179 -11.17 -5.11 6.10
N ALA A 180 -10.76 -4.79 7.33
CA ALA A 180 -11.22 -5.53 8.51
C ALA A 180 -12.72 -5.36 8.79
N ILE A 181 -13.28 -4.19 8.52
CA ILE A 181 -14.73 -3.95 8.62
C ILE A 181 -15.48 -4.76 7.55
N ALA A 182 -15.00 -4.76 6.30
CA ALA A 182 -15.59 -5.54 5.22
C ALA A 182 -15.58 -7.05 5.55
N GLN A 183 -14.47 -7.55 6.11
CA GLN A 183 -14.35 -8.94 6.56
C GLN A 183 -15.32 -9.29 7.69
N LYS A 184 -15.41 -8.43 8.72
CA LYS A 184 -16.28 -8.67 9.90
C LYS A 184 -17.77 -8.51 9.61
N SER A 185 -18.13 -7.63 8.69
CA SER A 185 -19.53 -7.38 8.31
C SER A 185 -20.10 -8.46 7.39
N ALA A 186 -19.28 -9.40 6.92
CA ALA A 186 -19.63 -10.39 5.89
C ALA A 186 -20.25 -9.73 4.64
N PHE A 187 -19.88 -8.47 4.38
CA PHE A 187 -20.42 -7.71 3.26
C PHE A 187 -19.99 -8.34 1.93
N PHE A 188 -18.75 -8.82 1.84
CA PHE A 188 -18.29 -9.65 0.73
C PHE A 188 -18.01 -11.10 1.20
N PRO A 189 -18.13 -12.10 0.30
CA PRO A 189 -17.77 -13.48 0.61
C PRO A 189 -16.31 -13.58 1.08
N PRO A 190 -16.01 -14.39 2.11
CA PRO A 190 -14.64 -14.56 2.60
C PRO A 190 -13.65 -14.91 1.49
N ALA A 191 -14.02 -15.80 0.56
CA ALA A 191 -13.17 -16.17 -0.56
C ALA A 191 -12.77 -14.98 -1.46
N LEU A 192 -13.63 -13.96 -1.60
CA LEU A 192 -13.29 -12.74 -2.35
C LEU A 192 -12.34 -11.87 -1.54
N ILE A 193 -12.59 -11.70 -0.24
CA ILE A 193 -11.74 -10.90 0.66
C ILE A 193 -10.35 -11.53 0.78
N ASP A 194 -10.28 -12.84 0.99
CA ASP A 194 -9.02 -13.59 1.17
C ASP A 194 -8.10 -13.49 -0.06
N THR A 195 -8.68 -13.25 -1.24
CA THR A 195 -7.91 -13.00 -2.47
C THR A 195 -7.08 -11.71 -2.39
N PHE A 196 -7.54 -10.72 -1.62
CA PHE A 196 -6.89 -9.42 -1.43
C PHE A 196 -6.02 -9.34 -0.16
N GLU A 197 -6.08 -10.31 0.75
CA GLU A 197 -5.23 -10.30 1.95
C GLU A 197 -3.72 -10.25 1.61
N PRO A 198 -3.21 -10.97 0.59
CA PRO A 198 -1.82 -10.82 0.17
C PRO A 198 -1.48 -9.40 -0.33
N VAL A 199 -2.41 -8.75 -1.06
CA VAL A 199 -2.26 -7.35 -1.51
C VAL A 199 -2.16 -6.42 -0.29
N MET A 200 -3.06 -6.56 0.69
CA MET A 200 -3.02 -5.77 1.92
C MET A 200 -1.73 -5.96 2.73
N GLN A 201 -1.12 -7.14 2.66
CA GLN A 201 0.16 -7.39 3.31
C GLN A 201 1.34 -6.76 2.54
N GLU A 202 1.27 -6.75 1.21
CA GLU A 202 2.26 -6.09 0.36
C GLU A 202 2.25 -4.59 0.57
N GLU A 203 1.07 -3.97 0.63
CA GLU A 203 0.90 -2.57 1.02
C GLU A 203 1.62 -2.25 2.34
N CYS A 204 1.50 -3.12 3.34
CA CYS A 204 2.22 -2.98 4.61
C CYS A 204 3.75 -3.00 4.42
N ARG A 205 4.26 -3.90 3.57
CA ARG A 205 5.70 -3.97 3.22
C ARG A 205 6.15 -2.71 2.47
N HIS A 206 5.34 -2.17 1.58
CA HIS A 206 5.66 -1.00 0.76
C HIS A 206 5.85 0.23 1.64
N ILE A 207 4.91 0.49 2.55
CA ILE A 207 5.02 1.60 3.49
C ILE A 207 6.12 1.38 4.56
N LEU A 208 6.43 0.12 4.90
CA LEU A 208 7.58 -0.23 5.74
C LEU A 208 8.90 0.10 5.01
N LEU A 209 9.01 -0.29 3.74
CA LEU A 209 10.14 0.03 2.88
C LEU A 209 10.28 1.55 2.73
N PHE A 210 9.21 2.27 2.41
CA PHE A 210 9.23 3.71 2.22
C PHE A 210 9.68 4.45 3.49
N ALA A 211 9.13 4.11 4.66
CA ALA A 211 9.51 4.74 5.92
C ALA A 211 11.02 4.57 6.24
N ASN A 212 11.55 3.38 5.99
CA ASN A 212 12.96 3.10 6.23
C ASN A 212 13.88 3.67 5.13
N TRP A 213 13.47 3.60 3.87
CA TRP A 213 14.16 4.25 2.76
C TRP A 213 14.27 5.76 3.01
N LEU A 214 13.18 6.41 3.43
CA LEU A 214 13.16 7.86 3.67
C LEU A 214 14.15 8.24 4.78
N ALA A 215 14.25 7.44 5.83
CA ALA A 215 15.19 7.67 6.91
C ALA A 215 16.64 7.40 6.49
N TRP A 216 16.89 6.32 5.74
CA TRP A 216 18.19 6.01 5.16
C TRP A 216 18.64 7.13 4.19
N HIS A 217 17.74 7.60 3.33
CA HIS A 217 18.00 8.65 2.35
C HIS A 217 18.34 9.97 3.04
N ARG A 218 17.58 10.36 4.07
CA ARG A 218 17.89 11.54 4.91
C ARG A 218 19.24 11.45 5.61
N ALA A 219 19.61 10.25 6.07
CA ALA A 219 20.84 10.02 6.82
C ALA A 219 22.10 9.95 5.94
N THR A 220 21.95 9.46 4.71
CA THR A 220 23.07 9.31 3.74
C THR A 220 23.23 10.49 2.79
N MET A 221 22.22 11.37 2.70
CA MET A 221 22.27 12.57 1.88
C MET A 221 23.30 13.60 2.42
N PRO A 222 24.07 14.28 1.53
CA PRO A 222 24.90 15.40 1.93
C PRO A 222 24.09 16.48 2.67
N LEU A 223 24.62 16.97 3.80
CA LEU A 223 23.89 17.90 4.68
C LEU A 223 23.40 19.17 3.98
N TRP A 224 24.10 19.64 2.95
CA TRP A 224 23.71 20.83 2.18
C TRP A 224 22.51 20.60 1.24
N LYS A 225 22.24 19.35 0.82
CA LYS A 225 21.04 19.00 0.04
C LYS A 225 19.81 18.82 0.92
N ARG A 226 20.01 18.54 2.22
CA ARG A 226 18.94 18.20 3.15
C ARG A 226 17.88 19.31 3.31
N PRO A 227 18.21 20.61 3.42
CA PRO A 227 17.17 21.66 3.48
C PRO A 227 16.25 21.65 2.27
N TRP A 228 16.81 21.46 1.06
CA TRP A 228 16.02 21.36 -0.16
C TRP A 228 15.11 20.14 -0.14
N PHE A 229 15.65 18.97 0.23
CA PHE A 229 14.86 17.75 0.33
C PHE A 229 13.69 17.88 1.33
N GLU A 230 13.91 18.47 2.51
CA GLU A 230 12.82 18.66 3.47
C GLU A 230 11.76 19.66 2.97
N MET A 231 12.15 20.70 2.23
CA MET A 231 11.19 21.59 1.55
C MET A 231 10.35 20.82 0.51
N ARG A 232 10.95 19.87 -0.22
CA ARG A 232 10.20 18.99 -1.13
C ARG A 232 9.21 18.12 -0.36
N VAL A 233 9.62 17.52 0.76
CA VAL A 233 8.73 16.73 1.62
C VAL A 233 7.55 17.56 2.12
N ILE A 234 7.79 18.79 2.57
CA ILE A 234 6.71 19.73 2.96
C ILE A 234 5.80 20.02 1.75
N GLY A 235 6.39 20.31 0.59
CA GLY A 235 5.64 20.54 -0.65
C GLY A 235 4.73 19.37 -1.01
N VAL A 236 5.21 18.13 -0.87
CA VAL A 236 4.41 16.93 -1.11
C VAL A 236 3.26 16.83 -0.11
N TRP A 237 3.47 17.10 1.17
CA TRP A 237 2.37 17.11 2.15
C TRP A 237 1.32 18.18 1.86
N LEU A 238 1.75 19.39 1.47
CA LEU A 238 0.82 20.46 1.06
C LEU A 238 0.04 20.05 -0.19
N PHE A 239 0.70 19.40 -1.15
CA PHE A 239 0.06 18.86 -2.35
C PHE A 239 -0.97 17.79 -2.00
N LEU A 240 -0.64 16.79 -1.18
CA LEU A 240 -1.58 15.75 -0.76
C LEU A 240 -2.78 16.31 0.03
N LEU A 241 -2.55 17.30 0.89
CA LEU A 241 -3.64 17.99 1.58
C LEU A 241 -4.54 18.73 0.59
N TYR A 242 -3.95 19.40 -0.40
CA TYR A 242 -4.70 20.08 -1.46
C TYR A 242 -5.54 19.10 -2.29
N GLU A 243 -4.99 17.93 -2.66
CA GLU A 243 -5.72 16.88 -3.38
C GLU A 243 -6.89 16.31 -2.56
N ARG A 244 -6.69 16.05 -1.27
CA ARG A 244 -7.71 15.50 -0.36
C ARG A 244 -8.82 16.50 -0.01
N LEU A 245 -8.54 17.81 -0.05
CA LEU A 245 -9.56 18.85 0.14
C LEU A 245 -10.45 19.05 -1.11
N GLY A 246 -10.31 18.24 -2.15
CA GLY A 246 -11.13 18.29 -3.36
C GLY A 246 -10.88 19.53 -4.22
N MET A 247 -9.75 20.21 -4.02
CA MET A 247 -9.40 21.39 -4.82
C MET A 247 -8.83 21.04 -6.19
N VAL A 248 -8.72 19.75 -6.53
CA VAL A 248 -8.34 19.24 -7.85
C VAL A 248 -9.60 18.94 -8.66
N THR A 249 -9.92 19.84 -9.59
CA THR A 249 -10.78 19.51 -10.73
C THR A 249 -9.87 18.97 -11.83
N THR A 250 -10.01 17.69 -12.19
CA THR A 250 -9.36 17.17 -13.39
C THR A 250 -10.33 17.23 -14.56
N PHE A 251 -9.81 17.66 -15.70
CA PHE A 251 -10.50 17.63 -16.98
C PHE A 251 -9.87 16.50 -17.80
N ASP A 252 -10.69 15.66 -18.43
CA ASP A 252 -10.20 14.64 -19.35
C ASP A 252 -9.74 15.28 -20.69
N ALA A 253 -9.23 14.44 -21.61
CA ALA A 253 -8.79 14.86 -22.94
C ALA A 253 -9.95 15.37 -23.83
N GLU A 254 -11.19 15.17 -23.41
CA GLU A 254 -12.43 15.53 -24.12
C GLU A 254 -13.12 16.75 -23.49
N GLY A 255 -12.56 17.31 -22.41
CA GLY A 255 -13.06 18.50 -21.71
C GLY A 255 -14.16 18.22 -20.69
N ASN A 256 -14.46 16.97 -20.35
CA ASN A 256 -15.43 16.65 -19.31
C ASN A 256 -14.79 16.77 -17.93
N ARG A 257 -15.58 17.28 -16.98
CA ARG A 257 -15.21 17.35 -15.57
C ARG A 257 -15.31 15.96 -14.98
N HIS A 258 -14.18 15.39 -14.59
CA HIS A 258 -14.17 14.30 -13.63
C HIS A 258 -13.86 14.92 -12.27
N GLU A 259 -14.84 14.89 -11.37
CA GLU A 259 -14.54 15.00 -9.95
C GLU A 259 -13.75 13.74 -9.60
N GLN A 260 -12.43 13.90 -9.49
CA GLN A 260 -11.56 12.86 -9.00
C GLN A 260 -11.93 12.69 -7.53
N ASP A 261 -12.74 11.68 -7.21
CA ASP A 261 -13.10 11.42 -5.82
C ASP A 261 -11.92 10.74 -5.12
N ASN A 262 -10.90 11.56 -4.84
CA ASN A 262 -9.76 11.18 -4.02
C ASN A 262 -10.20 10.94 -2.55
N ASN A 263 -11.49 11.00 -2.21
CA ASN A 263 -12.01 10.74 -0.86
C ASN A 263 -12.59 9.33 -0.67
N PHE A 264 -12.35 8.38 -1.58
CA PHE A 264 -12.74 6.98 -1.35
C PHE A 264 -12.21 6.45 0.01
N THR A 265 -11.01 6.86 0.39
CA THR A 265 -10.41 6.52 1.69
C THR A 265 -11.17 7.08 2.90
N VAL A 266 -11.89 8.20 2.74
CA VAL A 266 -12.59 8.94 3.82
C VAL A 266 -14.10 8.63 3.85
N ASN A 267 -14.71 8.31 2.70
CA ASN A 267 -16.13 7.97 2.58
C ASN A 267 -16.43 6.47 2.44
N GLY A 268 -15.40 5.64 2.24
CA GLY A 268 -15.54 4.24 1.81
C GLY A 268 -16.26 3.30 2.77
N THR A 269 -16.47 3.67 4.05
CA THR A 269 -17.19 2.79 5.01
C THR A 269 -18.61 2.49 4.57
N LYS A 270 -19.29 3.44 3.93
CA LYS A 270 -20.65 3.25 3.42
C LYS A 270 -20.71 2.34 2.18
N ASP A 271 -19.60 2.25 1.46
CA ASP A 271 -19.50 1.47 0.22
C ASP A 271 -19.04 0.02 0.48
N VAL A 272 -18.39 -0.24 1.62
CA VAL A 272 -17.82 -1.56 1.96
C VAL A 272 -18.42 -2.24 3.18
N ALA A 273 -19.45 -1.65 3.80
CA ALA A 273 -20.14 -2.22 4.95
C ALA A 273 -21.62 -1.83 5.00
N ASN A 274 -22.48 -2.78 5.39
CA ASN A 274 -23.90 -2.54 5.68
C ASN A 274 -24.16 -1.91 7.06
N VAL A 275 -23.10 -1.51 7.77
CA VAL A 275 -23.17 -1.05 9.16
C VAL A 275 -22.63 0.37 9.24
N ASP A 276 -23.38 1.26 9.89
CA ASP A 276 -22.89 2.60 10.21
C ASP A 276 -21.83 2.47 11.32
N VAL A 277 -20.55 2.56 10.94
CA VAL A 277 -19.43 2.49 11.88
C VAL A 277 -19.11 3.91 12.36
N PRO A 278 -19.26 4.21 13.67
CA PRO A 278 -18.89 5.51 14.19
C PRO A 278 -17.43 5.83 13.87
N LEU A 279 -17.12 7.09 13.55
CA LEU A 279 -15.77 7.52 13.20
C LEU A 279 -14.71 7.13 14.25
N ARG A 280 -15.09 7.11 15.55
CA ARG A 280 -14.21 6.66 16.63
C ARG A 280 -13.85 5.18 16.48
N ASP A 281 -14.83 4.32 16.28
CA ASP A 281 -14.64 2.88 16.10
C ASP A 281 -13.80 2.62 14.84
N MET A 282 -14.04 3.38 13.78
CA MET A 282 -13.24 3.32 12.55
C MET A 282 -11.76 3.61 12.83
N MET A 283 -11.46 4.69 13.56
CA MET A 283 -10.08 5.03 13.93
C MET A 283 -9.43 3.96 14.80
N ASP A 284 -10.17 3.40 15.76
CA ASP A 284 -9.68 2.31 16.61
C ASP A 284 -9.36 1.06 15.79
N ILE A 285 -10.25 0.67 14.86
CA ILE A 285 -10.01 -0.47 13.97
C ILE A 285 -8.79 -0.23 13.08
N CYS A 286 -8.62 0.98 12.51
CA CYS A 286 -7.44 1.31 11.71
C CYS A 286 -6.14 1.20 12.55
N LEU A 287 -6.15 1.66 13.80
CA LEU A 287 -4.99 1.54 14.70
C LEU A 287 -4.63 0.09 15.01
N ILE A 288 -5.63 -0.73 15.37
CA ILE A 288 -5.46 -2.16 15.65
C ILE A 288 -4.90 -2.89 14.43
N GLU A 289 -5.50 -2.66 13.26
CA GLU A 289 -5.15 -3.34 12.02
C GLU A 289 -3.80 -2.90 11.46
N ASN A 290 -3.43 -1.64 11.66
CA ASN A 290 -2.09 -1.13 11.37
C ASN A 290 -1.05 -1.84 12.25
N GLU A 291 -1.25 -1.90 13.57
CA GLU A 291 -0.33 -2.61 14.46
C GLU A 291 -0.26 -4.10 14.13
N ARG A 292 -1.41 -4.76 13.91
CA ARG A 292 -1.49 -6.18 13.55
C ARG A 292 -0.59 -6.50 12.36
N ARG A 293 -0.71 -5.73 11.28
CA ARG A 293 0.09 -5.95 10.05
C ARG A 293 1.57 -5.69 10.25
N PHE A 294 1.95 -4.72 11.09
CA PHE A 294 3.36 -4.44 11.39
C PHE A 294 3.99 -5.34 12.46
N SER A 295 3.18 -6.06 13.24
CA SER A 295 3.64 -6.81 14.43
C SER A 295 4.60 -7.96 14.11
N GLY A 296 4.52 -8.52 12.89
CA GLY A 296 5.40 -9.60 12.45
C GLY A 296 6.77 -9.13 11.95
N TYR A 297 6.99 -7.82 11.77
CA TYR A 297 8.27 -7.27 11.33
C TYR A 297 9.13 -6.76 12.48
N ASP A 298 10.45 -6.83 12.32
CA ASP A 298 11.44 -6.36 13.30
C ASP A 298 11.05 -5.01 13.93
N PRO A 299 10.86 -4.93 15.25
CA PRO A 299 10.44 -3.70 15.92
C PRO A 299 11.47 -2.57 15.80
N ARG A 300 12.72 -2.88 15.44
CA ARG A 300 13.79 -1.89 15.20
C ARG A 300 13.63 -1.15 13.88
N LEU A 301 12.87 -1.69 12.92
CA LEU A 301 12.55 -0.99 11.66
C LEU A 301 11.54 0.14 11.91
N LEU A 302 11.69 1.23 11.16
CA LEU A 302 10.81 2.39 11.27
C LEU A 302 9.44 2.11 10.66
N ARG A 303 8.39 2.60 11.31
CA ARG A 303 6.99 2.51 10.86
C ARG A 303 6.45 3.92 10.54
N PRO A 304 5.53 4.08 9.57
CA PRO A 304 4.81 5.33 9.36
C PRO A 304 4.09 5.78 10.64
N LYS A 305 4.19 7.07 10.98
CA LYS A 305 3.63 7.62 12.24
C LYS A 305 2.53 8.66 12.05
N LEU A 306 2.46 9.33 10.89
CA LEU A 306 1.57 10.48 10.74
C LEU A 306 0.10 10.08 10.86
N ALA A 307 -0.39 9.17 10.01
CA ALA A 307 -1.78 8.74 10.04
C ALA A 307 -2.19 8.10 11.38
N PRO A 308 -1.42 7.18 11.99
CA PRO A 308 -1.73 6.67 13.33
C PRO A 308 -1.76 7.76 14.41
N ASN A 309 -0.86 8.74 14.38
CA ASN A 309 -0.84 9.81 15.37
C ASN A 309 -2.02 10.78 15.19
N LEU A 310 -2.39 11.10 13.95
CA LEU A 310 -3.56 11.90 13.65
C LEU A 310 -4.84 11.17 14.08
N ALA A 311 -4.95 9.87 13.81
CA ALA A 311 -6.08 9.05 14.27
C ALA A 311 -6.20 9.05 15.79
N ARG A 312 -5.09 8.85 16.53
CA ARG A 312 -5.08 8.95 18.00
C ARG A 312 -5.49 10.34 18.49
N PHE A 313 -5.01 11.39 17.83
CA PHE A 313 -5.35 12.77 18.18
C PHE A 313 -6.83 13.05 17.96
N ILE A 314 -7.38 12.72 16.79
CA ILE A 314 -8.80 12.94 16.49
C ILE A 314 -9.68 12.09 17.42
N ARG A 315 -9.32 10.82 17.64
CA ARG A 315 -9.99 9.91 18.58
C ARG A 315 -10.12 10.52 19.98
N PHE A 316 -9.12 11.26 20.46
CA PHE A 316 -9.16 11.89 21.78
C PHE A 316 -10.35 12.86 21.94
N PHE A 317 -10.79 13.51 20.86
CA PHE A 317 -11.90 14.46 20.88
C PHE A 317 -13.27 13.85 20.54
N LEU A 318 -13.31 12.61 20.03
CA LEU A 318 -14.57 11.95 19.67
C LEU A 318 -15.24 11.31 20.90
N PRO A 319 -16.57 11.31 21.02
CA PRO A 319 -17.27 10.65 22.12
C PRO A 319 -17.06 9.14 22.07
N ARG A 320 -16.96 8.51 23.25
CA ARG A 320 -16.92 7.04 23.36
C ARG A 320 -18.22 6.42 22.86
N THR A 321 -18.09 5.27 22.23
CA THR A 321 -19.17 4.41 21.72
C THR A 321 -19.35 3.20 22.64
N PRO A 322 -20.44 2.42 22.50
CA PRO A 322 -20.59 1.15 23.22
C PRO A 322 -19.44 0.16 22.98
N ASN A 323 -18.80 0.22 21.81
CA ASN A 323 -17.70 -0.68 21.43
C ASN A 323 -16.33 -0.19 21.91
N SER A 324 -16.19 1.07 22.31
CA SER A 324 -14.89 1.68 22.63
C SER A 324 -14.10 0.88 23.66
N ALA A 325 -14.75 0.36 24.70
CA ALA A 325 -14.04 -0.44 25.72
C ALA A 325 -13.46 -1.76 25.16
N SER A 326 -14.15 -2.38 24.20
CA SER A 326 -13.70 -3.62 23.55
C SER A 326 -12.65 -3.39 22.46
N LEU A 327 -12.67 -2.23 21.82
CA LEU A 327 -11.67 -1.86 20.81
C LEU A 327 -10.39 -1.37 21.49
N GLU A 328 -10.50 -0.51 22.51
CA GLU A 328 -9.37 0.02 23.28
C GLU A 328 -8.58 -1.07 24.04
N SER A 329 -9.18 -2.24 24.30
CA SER A 329 -8.50 -3.37 24.96
C SER A 329 -7.70 -4.25 24.01
N GLN A 330 -7.85 -4.08 22.69
CA GLN A 330 -7.12 -4.89 21.71
C GLN A 330 -5.68 -4.39 21.54
N PRO A 331 -4.72 -5.29 21.26
CA PRO A 331 -3.35 -4.90 20.93
C PRO A 331 -3.32 -3.90 19.77
N GLY A 332 -2.56 -2.82 19.93
CA GLY A 332 -2.41 -1.79 18.90
C GLY A 332 -3.40 -0.62 18.96
N ALA A 333 -4.44 -0.70 19.78
CA ALA A 333 -5.38 0.40 19.95
C ALA A 333 -4.78 1.60 20.73
N ALA A 334 -3.73 1.40 21.54
CA ALA A 334 -3.13 2.45 22.36
C ALA A 334 -2.39 3.52 21.54
#